data_AF-A0A1D2QDR8-F1
#
_entry.id   AF-A0A1D2QDR8-F1
#
_cell.length_a   1.000
_cell.length_b   1.000
_cell.length_c   1.000
_cell.angle_alpha   90.00
_cell.angle_beta   90.00
_cell.angle_gamma   90.00
#
_symmetry.space_group_name_H-M   'P 1'
#
loop_
_entity.id
_entity.type
_entity.pdbx_description
1 polymer ?
#
loop_
_entity_poly.entity_id
_entity_poly.type
_entity_poly.pdbx_seq_one_letter_code
_entity_poly.pdbx_strand_id
1 'polypeptide(L)' 'MVRLKDVDKQILDLFHEGDRTQSYLVDETGYTRQYIHQRLEVLEAAGYIENIHAKSALYHLLTDPRENTEDDQDTSS' A
#
# COMPACT_ATOMS: atom_id res chain seq x y z
N MET A 1 5.86 6.34 -12.08
CA MET A 1 4.68 6.45 -11.21
C MET A 1 3.78 5.25 -11.46
N VAL A 2 3.50 4.43 -10.45
CA VAL A 2 2.64 3.24 -10.59
C VAL A 2 1.18 3.67 -10.54
N ARG A 3 0.33 3.11 -11.41
CA ARG A 3 -1.11 3.34 -11.35
C ARG A 3 -1.72 2.51 -10.21
N LEU A 4 -2.19 3.18 -9.16
CA LEU A 4 -2.85 2.55 -8.03
C LEU A 4 -4.25 2.05 -8.40
N LYS A 5 -4.54 0.81 -8.01
CA LYS A 5 -5.86 0.19 -8.00
C LYS A 5 -6.56 0.47 -6.68
N ASP A 6 -7.87 0.23 -6.62
CA ASP A 6 -8.64 0.45 -5.38
C ASP A 6 -8.17 -0.44 -4.23
N VAL A 7 -7.75 -1.68 -4.53
CA VAL A 7 -7.13 -2.57 -3.53
C VAL A 7 -5.82 -2.01 -2.97
N ASP A 8 -5.03 -1.29 -3.77
CA ASP A 8 -3.77 -0.69 -3.26
C ASP A 8 -4.07 0.41 -2.26
N LYS A 9 -5.08 1.23 -2.56
CA LYS A 9 -5.51 2.31 -1.67
C LYS A 9 -5.97 1.74 -0.33
N GLN A 10 -6.77 0.67 -0.35
CA GLN A 10 -7.19 -0.04 0.86
C GLN A 10 -6.02 -0.61 1.65
N ILE A 11 -5.05 -1.26 0.98
CA ILE A 11 -3.85 -1.77 1.63
C ILE A 11 -3.04 -0.63 2.28
N LEU A 12 -2.87 0.50 1.57
CA LEU A 12 -2.17 1.68 2.09
C LEU A 12 -2.92 2.28 3.30
N ASP A 13 -4.25 2.33 3.29
CA ASP A 13 -5.05 2.78 4.44
C ASP A 13 -4.83 1.87 5.65
N LEU A 14 -4.81 0.55 5.46
CA LEU A 14 -4.53 -0.39 6.54
C LEU A 14 -3.11 -0.24 7.10
N PHE A 15 -2.13 0.17 6.29
CA PHE A 15 -0.78 0.44 6.77
C PHE A 15 -0.63 1.78 7.49
N HIS A 16 -1.47 2.77 7.20
CA HIS A 16 -1.55 4.00 8.02
C HIS A 16 -1.99 3.71 9.46
N GLU A 17 -2.74 2.63 9.67
CA GLU A 17 -3.10 2.15 11.00
C GLU A 17 -2.00 1.28 11.66
N GLY A 18 -0.84 1.15 11.02
CA GLY A 18 0.35 0.45 11.49
C GLY A 18 0.69 -0.82 10.70
N ASP A 19 1.81 -1.45 11.07
CA ASP A 19 2.35 -2.58 10.32
C ASP A 19 1.38 -3.76 10.25
N ARG A 20 1.16 -4.29 9.04
CA ARG A 20 0.22 -5.40 8.80
C ARG A 20 0.91 -6.57 8.11
N THR A 21 0.45 -7.78 8.44
CA THR A 21 0.89 -8.98 7.73
C THR A 21 0.05 -9.20 6.47
N GLN A 22 0.60 -9.91 5.48
CA GLN A 22 -0.18 -10.31 4.31
C GLN A 22 -1.47 -11.06 4.70
N SER A 23 -1.43 -11.91 5.73
CA SER A 23 -2.60 -12.64 6.20
C SER A 23 -3.69 -11.70 6.72
N TYR A 24 -3.32 -10.69 7.50
CA TYR A 24 -4.26 -9.68 7.98
C TYR A 24 -4.91 -8.91 6.82
N LEU A 25 -4.11 -8.49 5.83
CA LEU A 25 -4.63 -7.80 4.65
C LEU A 25 -5.62 -8.65 3.85
N VAL A 26 -5.39 -9.97 3.75
CA VAL A 26 -6.33 -10.90 3.12
C VAL A 26 -7.66 -10.92 3.86
N ASP A 27 -7.61 -10.99 5.19
CA ASP A 27 -8.81 -11.06 6.03
C ASP A 27 -9.62 -9.76 5.96
N GLU A 28 -8.97 -8.59 6.05
CA GLU A 28 -9.64 -7.29 6.03
C GLU A 28 -10.16 -6.89 4.65
N THR A 29 -9.40 -7.16 3.59
CA THR A 29 -9.80 -6.72 2.24
C THR A 29 -10.72 -7.73 1.53
N GLY A 30 -10.79 -8.97 2.02
CA GLY A 30 -11.56 -10.06 1.42
C GLY A 30 -11.01 -10.59 0.08
N TYR A 31 -9.85 -10.10 -0.38
CA TYR A 31 -9.22 -10.59 -1.59
C TYR A 31 -8.39 -11.85 -1.36
N THR A 32 -8.15 -12.61 -2.42
CA THR A 32 -7.34 -13.83 -2.33
C THR A 32 -5.89 -13.52 -1.92
N ARG A 33 -5.27 -14.46 -1.21
CA ARG A 33 -3.86 -14.36 -0.78
C ARG A 33 -2.89 -14.11 -1.94
N GLN A 34 -3.11 -14.77 -3.08
CA GLN A 34 -2.30 -14.57 -4.28
C GLN A 34 -2.43 -13.14 -4.84
N TYR A 35 -3.65 -12.58 -4.83
CA TYR A 35 -3.86 -11.23 -5.32
C TYR A 35 -3.20 -10.20 -4.41
N ILE A 36 -3.37 -10.33 -3.09
CA ILE A 36 -2.69 -9.46 -2.11
C ILE A 36 -1.18 -9.57 -2.25
N HIS A 37 -0.61 -10.77 -2.41
CA HIS A 37 0.82 -10.94 -2.66
C HIS A 37 1.30 -10.11 -3.86
N GLN A 38 0.62 -10.24 -5.00
CA GLN A 38 0.96 -9.49 -6.21
C GLN A 38 0.88 -7.97 -6.00
N ARG A 39 -0.10 -7.50 -5.21
CA ARG A 39 -0.19 -6.06 -4.91
C ARG A 39 0.96 -5.60 -4.02
N LEU A 40 1.33 -6.39 -3.01
CA LEU A 40 2.46 -6.09 -2.14
C LEU A 40 3.77 -6.02 -2.93
N GLU A 41 4.04 -6.96 -3.84
CA GLU A 41 5.23 -6.93 -4.70
C GLU A 41 5.29 -5.63 -5.54
N VAL A 42 4.15 -5.17 -6.05
CA VAL A 42 4.08 -3.93 -6.84
C VAL A 42 4.35 -2.70 -5.97
N LEU A 43 3.79 -2.65 -4.76
CA LEU A 43 3.97 -1.52 -3.83
C LEU A 43 5.40 -1.48 -3.27
N GLU A 44 5.97 -2.64 -2.96
CA GLU A 44 7.35 -2.78 -2.47
C GLU A 44 8.36 -2.41 -3.57
N ALA A 45 8.18 -2.92 -4.79
CA ALA A 45 9.03 -2.55 -5.94
C ALA A 45 8.95 -1.05 -6.29
N ALA A 46 7.85 -0.39 -5.95
CA ALA A 46 7.69 1.05 -6.12
C ALA A 46 8.27 1.87 -4.94
N GLY A 47 8.76 1.21 -3.89
CA GLY A 47 9.33 1.84 -2.70
C GLY A 47 8.29 2.43 -1.74
N TYR A 48 7.02 2.05 -1.85
CA TYR A 48 5.96 2.57 -0.97
C TYR A 48 5.90 1.81 0.36
N ILE A 49 6.27 0.54 0.35
CA ILE A 49 6.27 -0.33 1.53
C ILE A 49 7.56 -1.15 1.57
N GLU A 50 7.85 -1.74 2.73
CA GLU A 50 8.96 -2.68 2.92
C GLU A 50 8.54 -3.87 3.78
N ASN A 51 9.00 -5.08 3.42
CA ASN A 51 8.85 -6.25 4.28
C ASN A 51 9.89 -6.27 5.41
N ILE A 52 9.51 -5.75 6.57
CA ILE A 52 10.37 -5.67 7.76
C ILE A 52 10.55 -7.00 8.49
N HIS A 53 9.73 -8.03 8.18
CA HIS A 53 9.91 -9.37 8.73
C HIS A 53 9.42 -10.46 7.77
N ALA A 54 10.37 -10.98 6.97
CA ALA A 54 10.09 -11.92 5.88
C ALA A 54 9.32 -13.19 6.32
N LYS A 55 9.59 -13.72 7.52
CA LYS A 55 8.96 -14.98 7.98
C LYS A 55 7.46 -14.85 8.24
N SER A 56 6.99 -13.70 8.73
CA SER A 56 5.56 -13.44 8.93
C SER A 56 4.93 -12.63 7.80
N ALA A 57 5.74 -12.20 6.82
CA ALA A 57 5.36 -11.25 5.80
C ALA A 57 4.71 -10.00 6.43
N LEU A 58 5.41 -9.39 7.41
CA LEU A 58 5.01 -8.14 8.04
C LEU A 58 5.58 -6.97 7.24
N TYR A 59 4.72 -6.03 6.87
CA TYR A 59 5.09 -4.89 6.04
C TYR A 59 4.86 -3.57 6.79
N HIS A 60 5.72 -2.61 6.48
CA HIS A 60 5.68 -1.24 6.96
C HIS A 60 5.47 -0.26 5.80
N LEU A 61 4.78 0.85 6.04
CA LEU A 61 4.60 1.95 5.08
C LEU A 61 5.82 2.87 5.10
N LEU A 62 6.51 3.02 3.97
CA LEU A 62 7.63 3.96 3.83
C LEU A 62 7.18 5.33 3.33
N THR A 63 6.31 5.35 2.31
CA THR A 63 5.83 6.58 1.68
C THR A 63 4.48 6.31 1.04
N ASP A 64 3.51 7.19 1.27
CA ASP A 64 2.23 7.12 0.61
C ASP A 64 2.25 7.95 -0.71
N PRO A 65 2.16 7.31 -1.89
CA PRO A 65 2.10 8.02 -3.18
C PRO A 65 0.86 8.92 -3.35
N ARG A 66 -0.13 8.83 -2.46
CA ARG A 66 -1.35 9.65 -2.47
C ARG A 66 -1.12 11.01 -1.81
N GLU A 67 -0.16 11.12 -0.89
CA GLU A 67 0.13 12.36 -0.17
C GLU A 67 1.04 13.32 -0.96
N ASN A 68 1.79 12.81 -1.93
CA ASN A 68 2.61 13.63 -2.84
C ASN A 68 1.81 14.26 -4.01
N THR A 69 0.49 14.37 -3.88
CA THR A 69 -0.27 15.28 -4.74
C THR A 69 -0.17 16.66 -4.13
N GLU A 70 0.97 17.33 -4.35
CA GLU A 70 1.00 18.78 -4.30
C GLU A 70 -0.10 19.28 -5.24
N ASP A 71 -0.96 20.15 -4.70
CA ASP A 71 -2.04 20.84 -5.37
C ASP A 71 -1.57 21.52 -6.66
N ASP A 72 -1.63 20.84 -7.80
CA ASP A 72 -1.83 21.48 -9.10
C ASP A 72 -3.31 21.91 -9.22
N GLN A 73 -3.78 22.73 -8.27
CA GLN A 73 -4.89 23.64 -8.48
C GLN A 73 -4.29 25.03 -8.76
N ASP A 74 -3.79 25.19 -9.98
CA ASP A 74 -3.59 26.51 -10.58
C ASP A 74 -4.97 27.18 -10.76
N THR A 75 -5.17 28.36 -10.14
CA THR A 75 -5.59 29.62 -10.80
C THR A 75 -6.33 30.58 -9.86
N SER A 76 -5.70 31.75 -9.65
CA SER A 76 -6.28 33.09 -9.50
C SER A 76 -7.49 33.35 -8.57
N SER A 77 -7.26 34.17 -7.54
CA SER A 77 -8.07 35.38 -7.28
C SER A 77 -7.24 36.43 -6.56
#